data_AF-A0A397H3H1-F1
#
_entry.id   AF-A0A397H3H1-F1
#
_cell.length_a   1.000
_cell.length_b   1.000
_cell.length_c   1.000
_cell.angle_alpha   90.00
_cell.angle_beta   90.00
_cell.angle_gamma   90.00
#
_symmetry.space_group_name_H-M   'P 1'
#
loop_
_entity.id
_entity.type
_entity.pdbx_description
1 polymer ?
#
loop_
_entity_poly.entity_id
_entity_poly.type
_entity_poly.pdbx_seq_one_letter_code
_entity_poly.pdbx_strand_id
1 'polypeptide(L)'
;MPAIDNILYQLKGEDTRKKAFNDLKCILSENDNNINSGKLYNCISYIASHTYYFSDDEYKEIAELALSNNVITKKQKANIESWTGNRKDLIQEKEDIGIGYFVYYDGPDDIDRYLGHGEFDDDDGYFLYD
;
A
#
# COMPACT_ATOMS: atom_id res chain seq x y z
N MET A 1 -4.56 16.34 12.55
CA MET A 1 -4.00 15.30 11.64
C MET A 1 -4.79 14.02 11.84
N PRO A 2 -5.21 13.33 10.77
CA PRO A 2 -5.79 11.99 10.91
C PRO A 2 -4.76 11.04 11.54
N ALA A 3 -5.22 10.16 12.43
CA ALA A 3 -4.36 9.11 12.97
C ALA A 3 -3.91 8.20 11.83
N ILE A 4 -2.63 7.83 11.79
CA ILE A 4 -2.06 7.03 10.68
C ILE A 4 -2.78 5.68 10.49
N ASP A 5 -3.32 5.09 11.56
CA ASP A 5 -4.13 3.86 11.46
C ASP A 5 -5.39 4.08 10.60
N ASN A 6 -5.99 5.26 10.68
CA ASN A 6 -7.14 5.63 9.87
C ASN A 6 -6.74 5.83 8.40
N ILE A 7 -5.51 6.25 8.12
CA ILE A 7 -5.02 6.44 6.75
C ILE A 7 -4.90 5.10 6.03
N LEU A 8 -4.31 4.09 6.67
CA LEU A 8 -4.19 2.76 6.06
C LEU A 8 -5.56 2.18 5.72
N TYR A 9 -6.54 2.33 6.62
CA TYR A 9 -7.90 1.89 6.36
C TYR A 9 -8.52 2.65 5.17
N GLN A 10 -8.36 3.97 5.12
CA GLN A 10 -8.92 4.80 4.04
C GLN A 10 -8.21 4.61 2.69
N LEU A 11 -6.93 4.20 2.66
CA LEU A 11 -6.23 3.84 1.41
C LEU A 11 -6.90 2.65 0.70
N LYS A 12 -7.57 1.77 1.45
CA LYS A 12 -8.26 0.59 0.91
C LYS A 12 -9.62 0.94 0.27
N GLY A 13 -10.28 2.00 0.72
CA GLY A 13 -11.61 2.39 0.22
C GLY A 13 -11.55 3.22 -1.06
N GLU A 14 -12.32 2.88 -2.09
CA GLU A 14 -12.30 3.58 -3.38
C GLU A 14 -12.57 5.09 -3.25
N ASP A 15 -13.62 5.47 -2.54
CA ASP A 15 -14.00 6.88 -2.34
C ASP A 15 -13.04 7.67 -1.43
N THR A 16 -12.29 6.96 -0.59
CA THR A 16 -11.44 7.58 0.45
C THR A 16 -9.95 7.54 0.12
N ARG A 17 -9.54 6.69 -0.85
CA ARG A 17 -8.13 6.45 -1.23
C ARG A 17 -7.41 7.72 -1.61
N LYS A 18 -7.98 8.54 -2.50
CA LYS A 18 -7.32 9.75 -2.99
C LYS A 18 -7.08 10.78 -1.88
N LYS A 19 -8.04 10.89 -0.96
CA LYS A 19 -7.88 11.75 0.22
C LYS A 19 -6.81 11.20 1.16
N ALA A 20 -6.87 9.90 1.48
CA ALA A 20 -5.91 9.24 2.34
C ALA A 20 -4.48 9.30 1.80
N PHE A 21 -4.32 9.19 0.48
CA PHE A 21 -3.05 9.36 -0.22
C PHE A 21 -2.49 10.77 -0.03
N ASN A 22 -3.31 11.81 -0.20
CA ASN A 22 -2.90 13.19 0.06
C ASN A 22 -2.57 13.43 1.54
N ASP A 23 -3.35 12.88 2.47
CA ASP A 23 -3.08 12.98 3.90
C ASP A 23 -1.74 12.30 4.27
N LEU A 24 -1.43 11.15 3.65
CA LEU A 24 -0.15 10.47 3.80
C LEU A 24 1.01 11.31 3.27
N LYS A 25 0.86 11.97 2.12
CA LYS A 25 1.87 12.88 1.56
C LYS A 25 2.18 14.03 2.49
N CYS A 26 1.14 14.66 3.06
CA CYS A 26 1.31 15.74 4.02
C CYS A 26 2.14 15.27 5.22
N ILE A 27 1.80 14.12 5.80
CA ILE A 27 2.53 13.54 6.92
C ILE A 27 4.00 13.23 6.58
N LEU A 28 4.25 12.64 5.41
CA LEU A 28 5.62 12.36 4.97
C LEU A 28 6.43 13.64 4.78
N SER A 29 5.79 14.71 4.30
CA SER A 29 6.41 16.02 4.07
C SER A 29 6.69 16.78 5.37
N GLU A 30 5.84 16.65 6.38
CA GLU A 30 6.00 17.29 7.69
C GLU A 30 7.20 16.72 8.46
N ASN A 31 7.59 15.47 8.18
CA ASN A 31 8.80 14.86 8.70
C ASN A 31 8.87 14.83 10.24
N ASP A 32 7.71 14.62 10.88
CA ASP A 32 7.54 14.63 12.33
C ASP A 32 8.00 13.32 12.98
N ASN A 33 9.04 13.40 13.82
CA ASN A 33 9.60 12.26 14.55
C ASN A 33 8.66 11.63 15.59
N ASN A 34 7.54 12.27 15.92
CA ASN A 34 6.54 11.71 16.84
C ASN A 34 5.67 10.62 16.18
N ILE A 35 5.85 10.39 14.89
CA ILE A 35 5.10 9.41 14.11
C ILE A 35 5.74 8.03 14.19
N ASN A 36 4.92 6.99 14.34
CA ASN A 36 5.39 5.61 14.33
C ASN A 36 5.84 5.21 12.91
N SER A 37 7.15 4.95 12.76
CA SER A 37 7.78 4.57 11.48
C SER A 37 7.23 3.27 10.88
N GLY A 38 6.84 2.30 11.72
CA GLY A 38 6.23 1.05 11.27
C GLY A 38 4.88 1.26 10.62
N LYS A 39 4.01 2.06 11.26
CA LYS A 39 2.69 2.40 10.71
C LYS A 39 2.79 3.19 9.41
N LEU A 40 3.71 4.15 9.36
CA LEU A 40 3.97 4.95 8.17
C LEU A 40 4.48 4.07 7.01
N TYR A 41 5.38 3.15 7.32
CA TYR A 41 5.90 2.18 6.35
C TYR A 41 4.83 1.19 5.87
N ASN A 42 3.88 0.79 6.71
CA ASN A 42 2.77 -0.06 6.28
C ASN A 42 1.88 0.63 5.24
N CYS A 43 1.61 1.93 5.38
CA CYS A 43 0.90 2.71 4.36
C CYS A 43 1.68 2.75 3.03
N ILE A 44 2.99 2.98 3.09
CA ILE A 44 3.85 3.01 1.90
C ILE A 44 3.90 1.62 1.23
N SER A 45 4.03 0.56 2.03
CA SER A 45 4.07 -0.82 1.55
C SER A 45 2.74 -1.23 0.92
N TYR A 46 1.62 -0.78 1.48
CA TYR A 46 0.31 -0.99 0.87
C TYR A 46 0.26 -0.40 -0.56
N ILE A 47 0.72 0.84 -0.74
CA ILE A 47 0.76 1.48 -2.07
C ILE A 47 1.65 0.69 -3.04
N ALA A 48 2.81 0.22 -2.58
CA ALA A 48 3.71 -0.59 -3.39
C ALA A 48 3.14 -1.96 -3.77
N SER A 49 2.42 -2.61 -2.86
CA SER A 49 1.74 -3.87 -3.14
C SER A 49 0.40 -3.70 -3.86
N HIS A 50 -0.01 -2.48 -4.25
CA HIS A 50 -1.30 -2.22 -4.92
C HIS A 50 -1.16 -1.27 -6.12
N THR A 51 -0.11 -1.47 -6.91
CA THR A 51 0.27 -0.65 -8.08
C THR A 51 -0.85 -0.33 -9.06
N TYR A 52 -1.87 -1.19 -9.22
CA TYR A 52 -3.01 -0.94 -10.11
C TYR A 52 -3.89 0.25 -9.68
N TYR A 53 -3.93 0.56 -8.38
CA TYR A 53 -4.77 1.63 -7.83
C TYR A 53 -4.08 2.98 -7.76
N PHE A 54 -2.78 3.05 -8.11
CA PHE A 54 -1.96 4.25 -8.02
C PHE A 54 -1.18 4.44 -9.31
N SER A 55 -1.27 5.64 -9.88
CA SER A 55 -0.47 6.01 -11.05
C SER A 55 1.03 5.93 -10.77
N ASP A 56 1.82 5.87 -11.85
CA ASP A 56 3.28 5.88 -11.75
C ASP A 56 3.80 7.15 -11.06
N ASP A 57 3.15 8.29 -11.33
CA ASP A 57 3.48 9.57 -10.70
C ASP A 57 3.20 9.55 -9.19
N GLU A 58 2.03 9.06 -8.78
CA GLU A 58 1.67 8.92 -7.36
C GLU A 58 2.63 7.99 -6.62
N TYR A 59 3.01 6.89 -7.26
CA TYR A 59 3.95 5.95 -6.68
C TYR A 59 5.34 6.58 -6.49
N LYS A 60 5.85 7.24 -7.52
CA LYS A 60 7.15 7.92 -7.49
C LYS A 60 7.16 9.02 -6.43
N GLU A 61 6.11 9.81 -6.35
CA GLU A 61 5.99 10.91 -5.39
C GLU A 61 6.03 10.41 -3.94
N ILE A 62 5.29 9.35 -3.62
CA ILE A 62 5.34 8.74 -2.27
C ILE A 62 6.72 8.16 -1.98
N ALA A 63 7.36 7.50 -2.95
CA ALA A 63 8.69 6.94 -2.78
C ALA A 63 9.71 8.05 -2.46
N GLU A 64 9.73 9.15 -3.22
CA GLU A 64 10.64 10.28 -3.00
C GLU A 64 10.41 10.94 -1.63
N LEU A 65 9.15 11.13 -1.24
CA LEU A 65 8.79 11.64 0.09
C LEU A 65 9.24 10.69 1.20
N ALA A 66 9.06 9.38 1.05
CA ALA A 66 9.47 8.41 2.06
C ALA A 66 10.99 8.28 2.17
N LEU A 67 11.73 8.39 1.06
CA LEU A 67 13.19 8.34 1.05
C LEU A 67 13.84 9.60 1.66
N SER A 68 13.19 10.74 1.53
CA SER A 68 13.62 12.00 2.18
C SER A 68 13.16 12.15 3.64
N ASN A 69 12.23 11.31 4.10
CA ASN A 69 11.71 11.35 5.46
C ASN A 69 12.70 10.77 6.50
N ASN A 70 12.85 11.42 7.65
CA ASN A 70 13.81 11.09 8.72
C ASN A 70 13.28 10.00 9.68
N VAL A 71 11.97 9.77 9.68
CA VAL A 71 11.28 8.78 10.51
C VAL A 71 11.41 7.38 9.91
N ILE A 72 11.41 7.29 8.58
CA ILE A 72 11.61 6.03 7.86
C ILE A 72 13.04 5.52 8.07
N THR A 73 13.17 4.30 8.55
CA THR A 73 14.46 3.70 8.88
C THR A 73 15.27 3.36 7.63
N LYS A 74 16.60 3.25 7.77
CA LYS A 74 17.49 2.86 6.65
C LYS A 74 17.07 1.55 5.97
N LYS A 75 16.63 0.55 6.76
CA LYS A 75 16.15 -0.74 6.23
C LYS A 75 14.88 -0.57 5.39
N GLN A 76 13.93 0.23 5.86
CA GLN A 76 12.70 0.53 5.13
C GLN A 76 12.96 1.31 3.84
N LYS A 77 13.90 2.26 3.85
CA LYS A 77 14.32 3.00 2.64
C LYS A 77 14.90 2.08 1.58
N ALA A 78 15.79 1.16 1.96
CA ALA A 78 16.35 0.19 1.02
C ALA A 78 15.26 -0.68 0.35
N ASN A 79 14.21 -1.05 1.09
CA ASN A 79 13.08 -1.77 0.51
C ASN A 79 12.30 -0.91 -0.49
N ILE A 80 12.02 0.36 -0.14
CA ILE A 80 11.32 1.30 -1.03
C ILE A 80 12.11 1.53 -2.33
N GLU A 81 13.44 1.68 -2.24
CA GLU A 81 14.33 1.78 -3.41
C GLU A 81 14.23 0.53 -4.29
N SER A 82 14.26 -0.66 -3.68
CA SER A 82 14.14 -1.94 -4.40
C SER A 82 12.83 -2.04 -5.20
N TRP A 83 11.70 -1.65 -4.62
CA TRP A 83 10.40 -1.73 -5.30
C TRP A 83 10.25 -0.67 -6.38
N THR A 84 10.84 0.50 -6.16
CA THR A 84 10.83 1.59 -7.15
C THR A 84 11.63 1.21 -8.39
N GLY A 85 12.75 0.48 -8.23
CA GLY A 85 13.52 -0.07 -9.34
C GLY A 85 12.78 -1.17 -10.12
N ASN A 86 11.93 -1.94 -9.44
CA ASN A 86 11.29 -3.15 -9.99
C ASN A 86 9.78 -3.00 -10.24
N ARG A 87 9.26 -1.77 -10.32
CA ARG A 87 7.80 -1.53 -10.43
C ARG A 87 7.14 -2.25 -11.60
N LYS A 88 7.80 -2.32 -12.76
CA LYS A 88 7.27 -3.03 -13.93
C LYS A 88 7.14 -4.53 -13.68
N ASP A 89 8.14 -5.12 -13.03
CA ASP A 89 8.13 -6.54 -12.66
C ASP A 89 7.03 -6.81 -11.62
N LEU A 90 6.81 -5.88 -10.66
CA LEU A 90 5.71 -5.97 -9.69
C LEU A 90 4.30 -5.87 -10.30
N ILE A 91 4.17 -5.18 -11.44
CA ILE A 91 2.91 -5.13 -12.20
C ILE A 91 2.76 -6.41 -13.02
N GLN A 92 3.83 -6.84 -13.70
CA GLN A 92 3.81 -8.00 -14.60
C GLN A 92 3.64 -9.34 -13.87
N GLU A 93 4.32 -9.54 -12.73
CA GLU A 93 4.11 -10.72 -11.88
C GLU A 93 2.64 -10.86 -11.44
N LYS A 94 1.90 -9.76 -11.31
CA LYS A 94 0.48 -9.81 -10.96
C LYS A 94 -0.44 -10.10 -12.13
N GLU A 95 -0.10 -9.59 -13.31
CA GLU A 95 -0.85 -9.88 -14.53
C GLU A 95 -0.73 -11.36 -14.93
N ASP A 96 0.46 -11.95 -14.76
CA ASP A 96 0.72 -13.35 -15.13
C ASP A 96 0.09 -14.36 -14.18
N ILE A 97 -0.20 -13.99 -12.92
CA ILE A 97 -0.72 -14.93 -11.91
C ILE A 97 -2.26 -14.97 -11.91
N GLY A 98 -2.95 -14.01 -12.54
CA GLY A 98 -4.41 -13.96 -12.61
C GLY A 98 -5.07 -13.70 -11.26
N ILE A 99 -5.67 -12.52 -11.09
CA ILE A 99 -6.57 -12.12 -9.99
C ILE A 99 -6.26 -12.78 -8.62
N GLY A 100 -5.41 -12.15 -7.80
CA GLY A 100 -5.46 -12.38 -6.34
C GLY A 100 -4.16 -12.54 -5.56
N TYR A 101 -2.97 -12.23 -6.11
CA TYR A 101 -1.74 -12.28 -5.31
C TYR A 101 -1.36 -10.89 -4.76
N PHE A 102 -1.54 -10.70 -3.45
CA PHE A 102 -0.91 -9.61 -2.70
C PHE A 102 0.56 -9.96 -2.53
N VAL A 103 1.47 -9.04 -2.88
CA VAL A 103 2.88 -9.20 -2.52
C VAL A 103 2.96 -9.04 -1.00
N TYR A 104 2.98 -10.18 -0.30
CA TYR A 104 3.24 -10.25 1.14
C TYR A 104 4.72 -9.97 1.35
N TYR A 105 5.05 -8.70 1.58
CA TYR A 105 6.35 -8.37 2.15
C TYR A 105 6.30 -8.68 3.64
N ASP A 106 7.15 -9.62 4.05
CA ASP A 106 7.38 -10.02 5.44
C ASP A 106 7.91 -8.81 6.24
N GLY A 107 6.97 -8.00 6.74
CA GLY A 107 7.23 -7.04 7.80
C GLY A 107 7.54 -7.79 9.09
N PRO A 108 8.46 -7.31 9.94
CA PRO A 108 8.98 -8.09 11.06
C PRO A 108 8.00 -8.42 12.21
N ASP A 109 6.69 -8.13 12.11
CA ASP A 109 5.71 -8.38 13.18
C ASP A 109 4.28 -8.55 12.64
N ASP A 110 4.02 -9.62 11.87
CA ASP A 110 2.69 -9.91 11.33
C ASP A 110 1.88 -10.84 12.27
N ILE A 111 1.09 -10.25 13.18
CA ILE A 111 0.12 -10.95 14.04
C ILE A 111 -1.30 -10.95 13.43
N ASP A 112 -1.59 -10.10 12.44
CA ASP A 112 -2.93 -9.97 11.85
C ASP A 112 -3.03 -10.60 10.45
N ARG A 113 -2.58 -11.85 10.40
CA ARG A 113 -2.93 -12.84 9.39
C ARG A 113 -4.44 -13.11 9.47
N TYR A 114 -5.32 -12.22 8.98
CA TYR A 114 -6.71 -12.47 8.52
C TYR A 114 -7.48 -11.14 8.34
N LEU A 115 -7.51 -10.60 7.12
CA LEU A 115 -8.66 -9.88 6.54
C LEU A 115 -8.57 -10.16 5.04
N GLY A 116 -9.15 -11.26 4.55
CA GLY A 116 -10.60 -11.39 4.48
C GLY A 116 -11.02 -10.68 3.20
N HIS A 117 -11.22 -11.49 2.16
CA HIS A 117 -11.60 -11.08 0.82
C HIS A 117 -12.79 -10.14 0.85
N GLY A 118 -12.74 -9.08 0.04
CA GLY A 118 -13.95 -8.40 -0.38
C GLY A 118 -14.76 -9.40 -1.20
N GLU A 119 -15.79 -9.97 -0.58
CA GLU A 119 -16.96 -10.45 -1.28
C GLU A 119 -17.57 -9.22 -1.99
N PHE A 120 -17.20 -9.03 -3.25
CA PHE A 120 -18.11 -8.48 -4.23
C PHE A 120 -19.03 -9.64 -4.64
N ASP A 121 -20.01 -9.95 -3.79
CA ASP A 121 -21.20 -10.71 -4.21
C ASP A 121 -22.16 -9.71 -4.86
N ASP A 122 -21.80 -9.26 -6.06
CA ASP A 122 -22.74 -8.79 -7.06
C ASP A 122 -22.76 -9.86 -8.17
N ASP A 123 -23.23 -11.06 -7.85
CA ASP A 123 -23.59 -12.03 -8.90
C ASP A 123 -24.81 -12.84 -8.45
N ASP A 124 -25.97 -12.42 -8.98
CA ASP A 124 -27.20 -13.19 -8.97
C ASP A 124 -26.91 -14.53 -9.66
N GLY A 125 -26.68 -15.56 -8.85
CA GLY A 125 -26.36 -16.89 -9.33
C GLY A 125 -27.40 -17.45 -10.30
N TYR A 126 -26.94 -18.28 -11.24
CA TYR A 126 -27.37 -19.66 -11.43
C TYR A 126 -26.68 -20.25 -12.66
N PHE A 127 -25.70 -21.13 -12.45
CA PHE A 127 -25.46 -22.27 -13.35
C PHE A 127 -25.06 -23.47 -12.51
N LEU A 128 -26.05 -24.29 -12.15
CA LEU A 128 -25.84 -25.68 -11.76
C LEU A 128 -25.84 -26.52 -13.03
N TYR A 129 -24.73 -27.20 -13.28
CA TYR A 129 -24.66 -28.29 -14.25
C TYR A 129 -25.31 -29.54 -13.64
N ASP A 130 -26.21 -30.17 -14.40
CA ASP A 130 -26.42 -31.61 -14.46
C ASP A 130 -26.72 -31.99 -15.92
#